data_AF-A0A4D4JKC4-F1
#
_entry.id   AF-A0A4D4JKC4-F1
#
_cell.length_a   1.000
_cell.length_b   1.000
_cell.length_c   1.000
_cell.angle_alpha   90.00
_cell.angle_beta   90.00
_cell.angle_gamma   90.00
#
_symmetry.space_group_name_H-M   'P 1'
#
loop_
_entity.id
_entity.type
_entity.pdbx_description
1 polymer ?
#
loop_
_entity_poly.entity_id
_entity_poly.type
_entity_poly.pdbx_seq_one_letter_code
_entity_poly.pdbx_strand_id
1 'polypeptide(L)'
;MLALRTVTYCTENEETPIGSLDQESTAGITATRLWSVMRRFFTKVAEVIEKDSPATAEKLRRASPHWMRHTHATHALARGAELTTVRDNLRHASISTTSIYLHGDEVKRAREMGEAFAARRS
;
A
#
# COMPACT_ATOMS: atom_id res chain seq x y z
N MET A 1 38.47 17.21 -16.27
CA MET A 1 38.16 17.20 -14.82
C MET A 1 36.65 17.08 -14.66
N LEU A 2 36.12 15.85 -14.68
CA LEU A 2 34.75 15.52 -14.29
C LEU A 2 34.84 14.25 -13.45
N ALA A 3 34.58 14.36 -12.14
CA ALA A 3 34.52 13.23 -11.25
C ALA A 3 33.19 12.50 -11.47
N LEU A 4 33.23 11.38 -12.19
CA LEU A 4 32.13 10.42 -12.23
C LEU A 4 31.96 9.87 -10.81
N ARG A 5 30.93 10.33 -10.11
CA ARG A 5 30.45 9.70 -8.88
C ARG A 5 29.94 8.32 -9.26
N THR A 6 30.70 7.29 -8.91
CA THR A 6 30.23 5.91 -8.88
C THR A 6 29.02 5.85 -7.96
N VAL A 7 27.85 5.58 -8.54
CA VAL A 7 26.69 5.10 -7.79
C VAL A 7 27.05 3.67 -7.38
N THR A 8 27.46 3.50 -6.12
CA THR A 8 27.65 2.18 -5.54
C THR A 8 26.28 1.53 -5.44
N TYR A 9 26.01 0.55 -6.30
CA TYR A 9 24.85 -0.33 -6.14
C TYR A 9 25.02 -1.11 -4.84
N CYS A 10 24.04 -1.02 -3.94
CA CYS A 10 23.94 -1.93 -2.81
C CYS A 10 23.91 -3.36 -3.35
N THR A 11 24.86 -4.20 -2.92
CA THR A 11 24.86 -5.62 -3.25
C THR A 11 23.67 -6.25 -2.55
N GLU A 12 22.58 -6.47 -3.30
CA GLU A 12 21.37 -7.13 -2.82
C GLU A 12 21.71 -8.57 -2.38
N ASN A 13 21.60 -8.85 -1.09
CA ASN A 13 21.39 -10.21 -0.62
C ASN A 13 19.88 -10.48 -0.69
N GLU A 14 19.44 -11.51 -1.41
CA GLU A 14 18.02 -11.85 -1.61
C GLU A 14 17.27 -12.10 -0.29
N GLU A 15 18.00 -12.37 0.80
CA GLU A 15 17.43 -12.56 2.14
C GLU A 15 17.09 -11.26 2.88
N THR A 16 17.63 -10.10 2.49
CA THR A 16 17.35 -8.82 3.16
C THR A 16 17.22 -7.64 2.18
N PRO A 17 16.00 -7.37 1.67
CA PRO A 17 15.79 -6.48 0.53
C PRO A 17 15.92 -4.97 0.82
N ILE A 18 16.21 -4.57 2.06
CA ILE A 18 16.41 -3.15 2.41
C ILE A 18 17.63 -3.06 3.33
N GLY A 19 18.72 -2.52 2.79
CA GLY A 19 19.98 -2.30 3.51
C GLY A 19 19.83 -1.34 4.69
N SER A 20 20.75 -1.45 5.64
CA SER A 20 20.87 -0.50 6.74
C SER A 20 21.09 0.93 6.22
N LEU A 21 20.62 1.92 6.98
CA LEU A 21 20.90 3.34 6.70
C LEU A 21 22.26 3.78 7.24
N ASP A 22 22.91 2.96 8.08
CA ASP A 22 24.32 3.11 8.33
C ASP A 22 25.10 2.42 7.19
N GLN A 23 26.20 3.02 6.77
CA GLN A 23 27.05 2.42 5.72
C GLN A 23 27.96 1.32 6.29
N GLU A 24 27.88 1.05 7.59
CA GLU A 24 28.77 0.15 8.34
C GLU A 24 28.07 -1.14 8.83
N SER A 25 26.73 -1.21 8.85
CA SER A 25 26.01 -2.44 9.25
C SER A 25 25.56 -3.23 8.03
N THR A 26 25.95 -4.50 8.02
CA THR A 26 25.46 -5.51 7.08
C THR A 26 24.09 -6.07 7.49
N ALA A 27 23.52 -5.63 8.61
CA ALA A 27 22.20 -6.06 9.07
C ALA A 27 21.09 -5.35 8.29
N GLY A 28 20.19 -6.09 7.64
CA GLY A 28 19.06 -5.47 6.95
C GLY A 28 18.05 -4.81 7.89
N ILE A 29 17.18 -3.98 7.33
CA ILE A 29 16.16 -3.27 8.11
C ILE A 29 15.24 -4.26 8.82
N THR A 30 15.03 -4.06 10.13
CA THR A 30 14.03 -4.84 10.86
C THR A 30 12.62 -4.37 10.52
N ALA A 31 11.63 -5.25 10.60
CA ALA A 31 10.22 -4.89 10.42
C ALA A 31 9.79 -3.75 11.36
N THR A 32 10.28 -3.76 12.61
CA THR A 32 10.05 -2.71 13.61
C THR A 32 10.62 -1.36 13.19
N ARG A 33 11.82 -1.36 12.58
CA ARG A 33 12.45 -0.13 12.08
C ARG A 33 11.68 0.43 10.88
N LEU A 34 11.32 -0.42 9.93
CA LEU A 34 10.49 -0.02 8.78
C LEU A 34 9.14 0.56 9.25
N TRP A 35 8.48 -0.12 10.18
CA TRP A 35 7.24 0.36 10.80
C TRP A 35 7.41 1.75 11.42
N SER A 36 8.51 1.96 12.16
CA SER A 36 8.81 3.25 12.81
C SER A 36 9.05 4.35 11.79
N VAL A 37 9.75 4.05 10.68
CA VAL A 37 9.98 5.00 9.57
C VAL A 37 8.66 5.40 8.92
N MET A 38 7.81 4.42 8.59
CA MET A 38 6.50 4.69 8.00
C MET A 38 5.60 5.50 8.94
N ARG A 39 5.59 5.19 10.24
CA ARG A 39 4.81 5.94 11.22
C ARG A 39 5.28 7.40 11.31
N ARG A 40 6.60 7.62 11.35
CA ARG A 40 7.18 8.97 11.32
C ARG A 40 6.80 9.74 10.06
N PHE A 41 6.78 9.08 8.90
CA PHE A 41 6.32 9.68 7.65
C PHE A 41 4.86 10.18 7.78
N PHE A 42 3.94 9.33 8.23
CA PHE A 42 2.54 9.73 8.38
C PHE A 42 2.34 10.87 9.37
N THR A 43 3.05 10.84 10.50
CA THR A 43 3.01 11.94 11.48
C THR A 43 3.48 13.26 10.87
N LYS A 44 4.58 13.25 10.11
CA LYS A 44 5.08 14.46 9.42
C LYS A 44 4.07 14.99 8.40
N VAL A 45 3.45 14.11 7.61
CA VAL A 45 2.44 14.53 6.64
C VAL A 45 1.23 15.12 7.37
N ALA A 46 0.78 14.51 8.47
CA ALA A 46 -0.31 15.03 9.28
C ALA A 46 -0.03 16.46 9.79
N GLU A 47 1.19 16.71 10.28
CA GLU A 47 1.62 18.05 10.70
C GLU A 47 1.57 19.09 9.57
N VAL A 48 2.00 18.70 8.36
CA VAL A 48 1.97 19.58 7.19
C VAL A 48 0.54 19.97 6.80
N ILE A 49 -0.39 19.01 6.83
CA ILE A 49 -1.78 19.23 6.35
C ILE A 49 -2.75 19.66 7.45
N GLU A 50 -2.33 19.74 8.71
CA GLU A 50 -3.19 19.99 9.87
C GLU A 50 -4.05 21.25 9.71
N LYS A 51 -3.46 22.32 9.17
CA LYS A 51 -4.15 23.60 8.97
C LYS A 51 -5.24 23.53 7.90
N ASP A 52 -4.98 22.80 6.82
CA ASP A 52 -5.86 22.75 5.65
C ASP A 52 -6.90 21.63 5.77
N SER A 53 -6.59 20.54 6.48
CA SER A 53 -7.44 19.38 6.60
C SER A 53 -7.25 18.62 7.93
N PRO A 54 -7.75 19.16 9.06
CA PRO A 54 -7.54 18.59 10.39
C PRO A 54 -8.12 17.17 10.55
N ALA A 55 -9.27 16.91 9.93
CA ALA A 55 -9.87 15.58 9.96
C ALA A 55 -9.02 14.52 9.22
N THR A 56 -8.31 14.92 8.17
CA THR A 56 -7.40 14.03 7.43
C THR A 56 -6.09 13.84 8.19
N ALA A 57 -5.57 14.91 8.80
CA ALA A 57 -4.38 14.86 9.64
C ALA A 57 -4.56 13.86 10.79
N GLU A 58 -5.70 13.91 11.48
CA GLU A 58 -6.00 12.98 12.57
C GLU A 58 -6.04 11.51 12.10
N LYS A 59 -6.59 11.25 10.91
CA LYS A 59 -6.55 9.91 10.31
C LYS A 59 -5.12 9.45 10.03
N LEU A 60 -4.28 10.33 9.49
CA LEU A 60 -2.88 10.01 9.21
C LEU A 60 -2.06 9.76 10.48
N ARG A 61 -2.34 10.44 11.60
CA ARG A 61 -1.68 10.16 12.88
C ARG A 61 -1.89 8.72 13.38
N ARG A 62 -3.00 8.09 12.98
CA ARG A 62 -3.36 6.70 13.30
C ARG A 62 -2.93 5.69 12.22
N ALA A 63 -2.42 6.17 11.09
CA ALA A 63 -2.06 5.32 9.98
C ALA A 63 -0.87 4.40 10.31
N SER A 64 -0.88 3.21 9.73
CA SER A 64 0.16 2.19 9.88
C SER A 64 0.54 1.60 8.52
N PRO A 65 1.65 0.85 8.42
CA PRO A 65 1.98 0.14 7.18
C PRO A 65 0.87 -0.77 6.65
N HIS A 66 0.02 -1.31 7.55
CA HIS A 66 -1.10 -2.15 7.15
C HIS A 66 -2.15 -1.39 6.32
N TRP A 67 -2.35 -0.10 6.60
CA TRP A 67 -3.26 0.74 5.81
C TRP A 67 -2.77 0.91 4.38
N MET A 68 -1.47 1.05 4.15
CA MET A 68 -0.92 1.12 2.80
C MET A 68 -1.16 -0.17 2.02
N ARG A 69 -1.06 -1.32 2.69
CA ARG A 69 -1.37 -2.62 2.08
C ARG A 69 -2.84 -2.68 1.64
N HIS A 70 -3.76 -2.18 2.48
CA HIS A 70 -5.17 -2.05 2.11
C HIS A 70 -5.38 -1.09 0.94
N THR A 71 -4.77 0.10 1.00
CA THR A 71 -4.85 1.09 -0.07
C THR A 71 -4.37 0.53 -1.40
N HIS A 72 -3.25 -0.21 -1.40
CA HIS A 72 -2.74 -0.88 -2.60
C HIS A 72 -3.76 -1.90 -3.15
N ALA A 73 -4.30 -2.76 -2.30
CA ALA A 73 -5.24 -3.81 -2.71
C ALA A 73 -6.53 -3.22 -3.30
N THR A 74 -7.17 -2.29 -2.58
CA THR A 74 -8.38 -1.61 -3.05
C THR A 74 -8.10 -0.80 -4.32
N HIS A 75 -6.97 -0.09 -4.40
CA HIS A 75 -6.65 0.71 -5.57
C HIS A 75 -6.39 -0.15 -6.81
N ALA A 76 -5.69 -1.28 -6.66
CA ALA A 76 -5.41 -2.20 -7.75
C ALA A 76 -6.71 -2.80 -8.31
N LEU A 77 -7.61 -3.28 -7.46
CA LEU A 77 -8.91 -3.82 -7.87
C LEU A 77 -9.77 -2.76 -8.55
N ALA A 78 -9.84 -1.55 -7.97
CA ALA A 78 -10.59 -0.43 -8.56
C ALA A 78 -10.03 0.01 -9.94
N ARG A 79 -8.77 -0.34 -10.25
CA ARG A 79 -8.13 -0.11 -11.56
C ARG A 79 -8.23 -1.30 -12.51
N GLY A 80 -9.00 -2.33 -12.15
CA GLY A 80 -9.24 -3.50 -12.99
C GLY A 80 -8.17 -4.58 -12.91
N ALA A 81 -7.32 -4.58 -11.87
CA ALA A 81 -6.43 -5.71 -11.63
C ALA A 81 -7.24 -6.95 -11.23
N GLU A 82 -6.81 -8.12 -11.72
CA GLU A 82 -7.43 -9.38 -11.36
C GLU A 82 -7.21 -9.73 -9.87
N LEU A 83 -8.22 -10.34 -9.25
CA LEU A 83 -8.18 -10.68 -7.82
C LEU A 83 -7.02 -11.64 -7.48
N THR A 84 -6.69 -12.55 -8.40
CA THR A 84 -5.56 -13.47 -8.29
C THR A 84 -4.23 -12.74 -8.30
N THR A 85 -4.07 -11.75 -9.17
CA THR A 85 -2.87 -10.89 -9.21
C THR A 85 -2.70 -10.10 -7.92
N VAL A 86 -3.79 -9.52 -7.39
CA VAL A 86 -3.74 -8.80 -6.11
C VAL A 86 -3.41 -9.75 -4.96
N ARG A 87 -3.99 -10.96 -4.91
CA ARG A 87 -3.66 -11.99 -3.92
C ARG A 87 -2.17 -12.31 -3.93
N ASP A 88 -1.59 -12.53 -5.11
CA ASP A 88 -0.19 -12.93 -5.27
C ASP A 88 0.77 -11.79 -4.90
N ASN A 89 0.46 -10.55 -5.30
CA ASN A 89 1.21 -9.36 -4.87
C ASN A 89 1.19 -9.17 -3.36
N LEU A 90 0.07 -9.50 -2.72
CA LEU A 90 -0.06 -9.48 -1.27
C LEU A 90 0.59 -10.72 -0.63
N ARG A 91 0.91 -11.78 -1.38
CA ARG A 91 1.36 -13.08 -0.84
C ARG A 91 0.33 -13.72 0.09
N HIS A 92 -0.96 -13.58 -0.23
CA HIS A 92 -2.02 -14.28 0.51
C HIS A 92 -2.12 -15.73 0.06
N ALA A 93 -2.14 -16.66 1.02
CA ALA A 93 -2.30 -18.09 0.76
C ALA A 93 -3.70 -18.46 0.22
N SER A 94 -4.70 -17.61 0.46
CA SER A 94 -6.08 -17.86 0.06
C SER A 94 -6.68 -16.66 -0.68
N ILE A 95 -7.47 -16.96 -1.71
CA ILE A 95 -8.25 -15.95 -2.42
C ILE A 95 -9.34 -15.35 -1.53
N SER A 96 -9.88 -16.12 -0.59
CA SER A 96 -10.90 -15.67 0.37
C SER A 96 -10.41 -14.48 1.22
N THR A 97 -9.13 -14.50 1.64
CA THR A 97 -8.51 -13.38 2.37
C THR A 97 -8.41 -12.11 1.52
N THR A 98 -8.36 -12.24 0.20
CA THR A 98 -8.28 -11.10 -0.74
C THR A 98 -9.66 -10.62 -1.18
N SER A 99 -10.67 -11.50 -1.19
CA SER A 99 -12.05 -11.15 -1.49
C SER A 99 -12.60 -10.06 -0.56
N ILE A 100 -12.03 -9.86 0.63
CA ILE A 100 -12.39 -8.75 1.52
C ILE A 100 -12.25 -7.36 0.88
N TYR A 101 -11.44 -7.22 -0.18
CA TYR A 101 -11.27 -5.95 -0.87
C TYR A 101 -12.29 -5.69 -1.97
N LEU A 102 -13.11 -6.69 -2.34
CA LEU A 102 -14.14 -6.56 -3.37
C LEU A 102 -15.40 -5.82 -2.91
N HIS A 103 -15.61 -5.65 -1.60
CA HIS A 103 -16.86 -5.09 -1.05
C HIS A 103 -17.22 -3.71 -1.60
N GLY A 104 -16.23 -2.88 -1.97
CA GLY A 104 -16.48 -1.59 -2.62
C GLY A 104 -17.03 -1.70 -4.04
N ASP A 105 -16.54 -2.68 -4.81
CA ASP A 105 -16.94 -2.92 -6.20
C ASP A 105 -18.18 -3.81 -6.31
N GLU A 106 -18.43 -4.72 -5.37
CA GLU A 106 -19.62 -5.56 -5.34
C GLU A 106 -20.90 -4.75 -5.18
N VAL A 107 -20.92 -3.73 -4.30
CA VAL A 107 -22.09 -2.86 -4.14
C VAL A 107 -22.40 -2.11 -5.44
N LYS A 108 -21.38 -1.62 -6.12
CA LYS A 108 -21.53 -0.93 -7.41
C LYS A 108 -21.99 -1.87 -8.52
N ARG A 109 -21.38 -3.05 -8.65
CA ARG A 109 -21.77 -4.08 -9.63
C ARG A 109 -23.16 -4.63 -9.38
N ALA A 110 -23.54 -4.86 -8.13
CA ALA A 110 -24.89 -5.31 -7.76
C ALA A 110 -25.94 -4.28 -8.15
N ARG A 111 -25.65 -2.99 -7.98
CA ARG A 111 -26.51 -1.89 -8.44
C ARG A 111 -26.64 -1.88 -9.97
N GLU A 112 -25.51 -1.93 -10.68
CA GLU A 112 -25.48 -1.91 -12.15
C GLU A 112 -26.23 -3.11 -12.77
N MET A 113 -26.04 -4.32 -12.21
CA MET A 113 -26.78 -5.51 -12.63
C MET A 113 -28.27 -5.38 -12.31
N GLY A 114 -28.62 -4.86 -11.12
CA GLY A 114 -30.00 -4.59 -10.75
C GLY A 114 -30.69 -3.67 -11.76
N GLU A 115 -30.03 -2.60 -12.19
CA GLU A 115 -30.52 -1.67 -13.21
C GLU A 115 -30.65 -2.33 -14.60
N ALA A 116 -29.64 -3.07 -15.04
CA ALA A 116 -29.65 -3.75 -16.35
C ALA A 116 -30.76 -4.82 -16.47
N PHE A 117 -31.00 -5.58 -15.39
CA PHE A 117 -32.09 -6.56 -15.35
C PHE A 117 -33.45 -5.94 -15.04
N ALA A 118 -33.52 -4.76 -14.42
CA ALA A 118 -34.77 -4.01 -14.23
C ALA A 118 -35.25 -3.36 -15.54
N ALA A 119 -34.33 -2.78 -16.33
CA ALA A 119 -34.64 -2.13 -17.61
C ALA A 119 -35.18 -3.09 -18.69
N ARG A 120 -34.99 -4.40 -18.50
CA ARG A 120 -35.42 -5.44 -19.45
C ARG A 120 -36.81 -6.03 -19.12
N ARG A 121 -37.46 -5.55 -18.05
CA ARG A 121 -38.79 -6.00 -17.58
C ARG A 121 -39.93 -4.99 -17.80
N SER A 122 -39.67 -3.88 -18.49
CA SER A 122 -40.66 -2.88 -18.93
C SER A 122 -40.77 -2.89 -20.45
#